data_AF-A0A6L3JM40-F1
#
_entry.id   AF-A0A6L3JM40-F1
#
_cell.length_a   1.000
_cell.length_b   1.000
_cell.length_c   1.000
_cell.angle_alpha   90.00
_cell.angle_beta   90.00
_cell.angle_gamma   90.00
#
_symmetry.space_group_name_H-M   'P 1'
#
loop_
_entity.id
_entity.type
_entity.pdbx_description
1 polymer ?
#
loop_
_entity_poly.entity_id
_entity_poly.type
_entity_poly.pdbx_seq_one_letter_code
_entity_poly.pdbx_strand_id
1 'polypeptide(L)'
;MKLKYIFTLPLFFSTVACSDDSPQTPDTSGQPDNSINVEKTVTIDAGQSFQTLTGFGASDCWAPAFVGKSWITNRDKISELLFSSEIQSGQPKGIGLSMWRMNLGGGSAEQGEASGIEDKSRRAESYLTDDLTLDWTRCKGQRYFLQRAKEFGCQSIVLFSNTPPVQYTSNGKGFSNSGGISNLKDERYTDFARYMSDVAKYYVNEGYPVTHISPVNEPQYKWDSGQEGSGWTNDEVARLIRELDTAITSAGLSIDIL
;
A
#
# COMPACT_ATOMS: atom_id res chain seq x y z
N MET A 1 37.06 70.68 4.64
CA MET A 1 35.62 70.69 4.93
C MET A 1 35.08 69.27 4.71
N LYS A 2 34.68 68.61 5.80
CA LYS A 2 34.00 67.31 5.99
C LYS A 2 34.15 66.21 4.92
N LEU A 3 35.08 65.29 5.19
CA LEU A 3 35.16 63.94 4.63
C LEU A 3 34.10 63.06 5.34
N LYS A 4 33.11 62.53 4.61
CA LYS A 4 32.11 61.60 5.14
C LYS A 4 32.62 60.17 4.95
N TYR A 5 33.02 59.51 6.03
CA TYR A 5 33.28 58.07 6.04
C TYR A 5 31.95 57.33 6.19
N ILE A 6 31.58 56.58 5.15
CA ILE A 6 30.48 55.62 5.19
C ILE A 6 31.07 54.31 5.70
N PHE A 7 30.78 53.97 6.96
CA PHE A 7 31.00 52.63 7.50
C PHE A 7 29.96 51.69 6.90
N THR A 8 30.39 50.80 6.01
CA THR A 8 29.61 49.65 5.56
C THR A 8 30.06 48.44 6.38
N LEU A 9 29.15 47.93 7.22
CA LEU A 9 29.33 46.71 7.99
C LEU A 9 28.80 45.54 7.14
N PRO A 10 29.62 44.55 6.73
CA PRO A 10 29.09 43.37 6.07
C PRO A 10 28.54 42.42 7.14
N LEU A 11 27.21 42.34 7.21
CA LEU A 11 26.50 41.36 8.02
C LEU A 11 26.53 40.02 7.28
N PHE A 12 27.47 39.14 7.63
CA PHE A 12 27.46 37.74 7.22
C PHE A 12 26.39 37.01 8.05
N PHE A 13 25.24 36.71 7.43
CA PHE A 13 24.29 35.74 7.96
C PHE A 13 24.56 34.39 7.31
N SER A 14 25.32 33.54 8.00
CA SER A 14 25.42 32.11 7.72
C SER A 14 24.47 31.37 8.66
N THR A 15 23.25 31.08 8.20
CA THR A 15 22.35 30.13 8.89
C THR A 15 22.47 28.77 8.23
N VAL A 16 23.40 27.97 8.75
CA VAL A 16 23.44 26.52 8.54
C VAL A 16 22.55 25.91 9.62
N ALA A 17 21.41 25.36 9.23
CA ALA A 17 20.59 24.51 10.09
C ALA A 17 20.56 23.11 9.46
N CYS A 18 21.47 22.26 9.90
CA CYS A 18 21.38 20.81 9.74
C CYS A 18 21.35 20.25 11.16
N SER A 19 20.20 19.73 11.55
CA SER A 19 20.04 18.95 12.78
C SER A 19 20.44 17.51 12.44
N ASP A 20 21.71 17.18 12.61
CA ASP A 20 22.16 15.79 12.64
C ASP A 20 21.76 15.20 14.00
N ASP A 21 20.50 14.80 14.14
CA ASP A 21 20.09 13.92 15.24
C ASP A 21 20.60 12.51 14.96
N SER A 22 21.91 12.33 15.16
CA SER A 22 22.49 11.02 15.46
C SER A 22 22.04 10.64 16.87
N PRO A 23 21.67 9.37 17.15
CA PRO A 23 21.35 8.96 18.52
C PRO A 23 22.54 9.29 19.42
N GLN A 24 22.37 10.22 20.35
CA GLN A 24 23.40 10.51 21.34
C GLN A 24 23.60 9.28 22.21
N THR A 25 24.75 8.62 22.05
CA THR A 25 25.28 7.74 23.08
C THR A 25 25.54 8.56 24.34
N PRO A 26 25.08 8.13 25.53
CA PRO A 26 25.30 8.89 26.76
C PRO A 26 26.79 9.15 26.99
N ASP A 27 27.16 10.40 27.23
CA ASP A 27 28.53 10.79 27.59
C ASP A 27 28.85 10.24 29.00
N THR A 28 29.53 9.10 29.05
CA THR A 28 30.14 8.57 30.27
C THR A 28 31.61 8.94 30.34
N SER A 29 31.92 10.23 30.39
CA SER A 29 33.26 10.72 30.69
C SER A 29 33.63 10.44 32.15
N GLY A 30 34.33 9.32 32.39
CA GLY A 30 35.01 9.06 33.68
C GLY A 30 35.01 7.62 34.19
N GLN A 31 34.36 6.67 33.54
CA GLN A 31 34.53 5.23 33.83
C GLN A 31 35.59 4.67 32.87
N PRO A 32 36.54 3.82 33.33
CA PRO A 32 37.38 3.07 32.42
C PRO A 32 36.46 2.31 31.46
N ASP A 33 36.67 2.50 30.16
CA ASP A 33 35.94 1.80 29.12
C ASP A 33 36.30 0.31 29.21
N ASN A 34 35.56 -0.40 30.06
CA ASN A 34 35.56 -1.85 30.12
C ASN A 34 34.68 -2.42 29.01
N SER A 35 34.65 -1.80 27.82
CA SER A 35 34.08 -2.42 26.64
C SER A 35 34.91 -3.68 26.35
N ILE A 36 34.34 -4.82 26.73
CA ILE A 36 34.86 -6.12 26.30
C ILE A 36 34.62 -6.17 24.79
N ASN A 37 35.61 -5.77 24.01
CA ASN A 37 35.62 -5.93 22.57
C ASN A 37 35.67 -7.43 22.27
N VAL A 38 34.49 -8.03 22.09
CA VAL A 38 34.38 -9.40 21.59
C VAL A 38 34.46 -9.33 20.07
N GLU A 39 35.57 -9.81 19.53
CA GLU A 39 35.69 -10.03 18.10
C GLU A 39 34.67 -11.10 17.68
N LYS A 40 33.78 -10.74 16.75
CA LYS A 40 32.83 -11.67 16.15
C LYS A 40 33.25 -11.96 14.72
N THR A 41 33.52 -13.22 14.44
CA THR A 41 33.75 -13.68 13.07
C THR A 41 32.40 -13.98 12.41
N VAL A 42 32.15 -13.37 11.25
CA VAL A 42 30.99 -13.68 10.39
C VAL A 42 31.52 -14.34 9.13
N THR A 43 30.95 -15.48 8.76
CA THR A 43 31.28 -16.21 7.53
C THR A 43 30.05 -16.26 6.62
N ILE A 44 30.22 -15.88 5.36
CA ILE A 44 29.18 -15.97 4.32
C ILE A 44 29.61 -17.05 3.33
N ASP A 45 28.80 -18.11 3.20
CA ASP A 45 29.01 -19.16 2.22
C ASP A 45 28.08 -18.97 1.02
N ALA A 46 28.61 -18.41 -0.07
CA ALA A 46 27.87 -18.22 -1.31
C ALA A 46 27.54 -19.53 -2.05
N GLY A 47 28.13 -20.67 -1.63
CA GLY A 47 27.78 -22.01 -2.12
C GLY A 47 26.51 -22.57 -1.47
N GLN A 48 26.04 -21.98 -0.37
CA GLN A 48 24.80 -22.36 0.30
C GLN A 48 23.66 -21.41 -0.08
N SER A 49 22.64 -21.94 -0.74
CA SER A 49 21.42 -21.20 -1.12
C SER A 49 20.23 -21.61 -0.24
N PHE A 50 19.29 -20.67 -0.05
CA PHE A 50 18.05 -20.88 0.71
C PHE A 50 16.83 -20.49 -0.15
N GLN A 51 15.91 -19.69 0.39
CA GLN A 51 14.73 -19.23 -0.32
C GLN A 51 15.04 -18.18 -1.39
N THR A 52 14.26 -18.18 -2.46
CA THR A 52 14.19 -17.07 -3.40
C THR A 52 13.41 -15.92 -2.77
N LEU A 53 13.95 -14.71 -2.80
CA LEU A 53 13.23 -13.51 -2.36
C LEU A 53 12.38 -12.98 -3.52
N THR A 54 11.06 -13.03 -3.36
CA THR A 54 10.11 -12.46 -4.35
C THR A 54 10.16 -10.94 -4.36
N GLY A 55 10.28 -10.30 -3.21
CA GLY A 55 10.35 -8.84 -3.12
C GLY A 55 9.99 -8.27 -1.76
N PHE A 56 9.98 -6.94 -1.70
CA PHE A 56 9.52 -6.16 -0.56
C PHE A 56 8.42 -5.22 -1.02
N GLY A 57 7.35 -5.14 -0.24
CA GLY A 57 6.17 -4.37 -0.59
C GLY A 57 5.57 -3.58 0.55
N ALA A 58 4.75 -2.61 0.16
CA ALA A 58 3.86 -1.86 1.04
C ALA A 58 2.48 -1.76 0.37
N SER A 59 1.52 -1.13 1.06
CA SER A 59 0.14 -1.01 0.59
C SER A 59 -0.30 0.44 0.43
N ASP A 60 -1.22 0.66 -0.50
CA ASP A 60 -1.91 1.93 -0.67
C ASP A 60 -3.11 2.15 0.27
N CYS A 61 -3.32 1.22 1.21
CA CYS A 61 -4.39 1.24 2.19
C CYS A 61 -3.95 2.02 3.46
N TRP A 62 -4.54 3.16 3.83
CA TRP A 62 -5.56 3.95 3.13
C TRP A 62 -5.05 5.29 2.60
N ALA A 63 -4.15 5.92 3.36
CA ALA A 63 -3.71 7.30 3.14
C ALA A 63 -3.20 7.59 1.72
N PRO A 64 -2.50 6.68 1.01
CA PRO A 64 -2.09 6.90 -0.38
C PRO A 64 -3.22 7.28 -1.34
N ALA A 65 -4.47 6.85 -1.12
CA ALA A 65 -5.61 7.33 -1.91
C ALA A 65 -5.83 8.85 -1.78
N PHE A 66 -5.68 9.41 -0.57
CA PHE A 66 -5.78 10.85 -0.33
C PHE A 66 -4.55 11.60 -0.82
N VAL A 67 -3.35 11.07 -0.57
CA VAL A 67 -2.08 11.68 -1.00
C VAL A 67 -2.03 11.77 -2.52
N GLY A 68 -2.34 10.68 -3.22
CA GLY A 68 -2.31 10.63 -4.68
C GLY A 68 -3.34 11.56 -5.32
N LYS A 69 -4.48 11.80 -4.65
CA LYS A 69 -5.56 12.67 -5.16
C LYS A 69 -5.32 14.15 -4.85
N SER A 70 -4.85 14.47 -3.65
CA SER A 70 -4.91 15.83 -3.10
C SER A 70 -3.55 16.49 -2.85
N TRP A 71 -2.47 15.72 -2.65
CA TRP A 71 -1.14 16.27 -2.29
C TRP A 71 -0.27 16.48 -3.53
N ILE A 72 -0.79 17.21 -4.53
CA ILE A 72 -0.17 17.32 -5.85
C ILE A 72 1.28 17.81 -5.84
N THR A 73 1.67 18.64 -4.87
CA THR A 73 3.05 19.17 -4.75
C THR A 73 4.03 18.16 -4.16
N ASN A 74 3.56 17.25 -3.30
CA ASN A 74 4.44 16.38 -2.50
C ASN A 74 4.43 14.92 -2.95
N ARG A 75 3.38 14.47 -3.64
CA ARG A 75 3.19 13.06 -4.04
C ARG A 75 4.31 12.53 -4.94
N ASP A 76 4.96 13.39 -5.72
CA ASP A 76 6.09 13.00 -6.58
C ASP A 76 7.32 12.62 -5.76
N LYS A 77 7.65 13.37 -4.70
CA LYS A 77 8.76 13.02 -3.80
C LYS A 77 8.44 11.79 -2.96
N ILE A 78 7.20 11.65 -2.50
CA ILE A 78 6.76 10.46 -1.75
C ILE A 78 6.88 9.21 -2.63
N SER A 79 6.41 9.26 -3.87
CA SER A 79 6.52 8.11 -4.79
C SER A 79 7.98 7.80 -5.18
N GLU A 80 8.85 8.81 -5.29
CA GLU A 80 10.29 8.57 -5.47
C GLU A 80 10.90 7.85 -4.25
N LEU A 81 10.59 8.30 -3.03
CA LEU A 81 11.07 7.65 -1.81
C LEU A 81 10.58 6.20 -1.67
N LEU A 82 9.39 5.89 -2.16
CA LEU A 82 8.85 4.53 -2.12
C LEU A 82 9.48 3.63 -3.18
N PHE A 83 9.53 4.07 -4.42
CA PHE A 83 9.77 3.18 -5.56
C PHE A 83 11.14 3.33 -6.21
N SER A 84 11.85 4.45 -6.02
CA SER A 84 13.14 4.64 -6.68
C SER A 84 14.18 3.66 -6.12
N SER A 85 14.74 2.85 -7.01
CA SER A 85 15.94 2.04 -6.76
C SER A 85 17.24 2.73 -7.20
N GLU A 86 17.15 4.00 -7.63
CA GLU A 86 18.31 4.77 -8.09
C GLU A 86 19.22 5.12 -6.91
N ILE A 87 20.53 4.96 -7.10
CA ILE A 87 21.56 5.39 -6.15
C ILE A 87 22.26 6.62 -6.73
N GLN A 88 22.20 7.74 -6.01
CA GLN A 88 22.84 8.99 -6.40
C GLN A 88 23.94 9.33 -5.40
N SER A 89 25.18 9.46 -5.88
CA SER A 89 26.35 9.79 -5.05
C SER A 89 26.53 8.84 -3.85
N GLY A 90 26.25 7.55 -4.05
CA GLY A 90 26.34 6.52 -3.01
C GLY A 90 25.15 6.46 -2.05
N GLN A 91 24.11 7.30 -2.24
CA GLN A 91 22.91 7.31 -1.41
C GLN A 91 21.69 6.85 -2.20
N PRO A 92 20.90 5.87 -1.70
CA PRO A 92 19.63 5.50 -2.32
C PRO A 92 18.66 6.68 -2.32
N LYS A 93 18.01 6.93 -3.45
CA LYS A 93 16.96 7.97 -3.56
C LYS A 93 15.63 7.53 -2.94
N GLY A 94 15.45 6.22 -2.74
CA GLY A 94 14.25 5.63 -2.14
C GLY A 94 14.49 4.19 -1.67
N ILE A 95 13.42 3.56 -1.20
CA ILE A 95 13.39 2.19 -0.70
C ILE A 95 13.54 1.17 -1.85
N GLY A 96 13.09 1.53 -3.06
CA GLY A 96 13.10 0.63 -4.21
C GLY A 96 12.13 -0.54 -4.06
N LEU A 97 10.90 -0.28 -3.56
CA LEU A 97 9.88 -1.33 -3.41
C LEU A 97 9.66 -2.05 -4.74
N SER A 98 9.84 -3.37 -4.72
CA SER A 98 9.61 -4.25 -5.88
C SER A 98 8.19 -4.79 -5.96
N MET A 99 7.39 -4.57 -4.92
CA MET A 99 5.99 -4.95 -4.85
C MET A 99 5.10 -3.79 -4.35
N TRP A 100 3.90 -3.65 -4.89
CA TRP A 100 2.90 -2.68 -4.40
C TRP A 100 1.52 -3.32 -4.28
N ARG A 101 0.89 -3.19 -3.12
CA ARG A 101 -0.42 -3.78 -2.81
C ARG A 101 -1.52 -2.72 -2.94
N MET A 102 -2.37 -2.83 -3.95
CA MET A 102 -3.52 -1.96 -4.15
C MET A 102 -4.77 -2.55 -3.49
N ASN A 103 -5.41 -1.78 -2.61
CA ASN A 103 -6.69 -2.13 -2.01
C ASN A 103 -7.84 -1.92 -3.01
N LEU A 104 -8.57 -2.98 -3.31
CA LEU A 104 -9.86 -2.94 -3.99
C LEU A 104 -10.93 -2.71 -2.92
N GLY A 105 -11.25 -1.43 -2.71
CA GLY A 105 -12.19 -0.99 -1.69
C GLY A 105 -13.60 -1.51 -1.90
N GLY A 106 -14.30 -1.69 -0.79
CA GLY A 106 -15.69 -2.13 -0.77
C GLY A 106 -16.70 -1.08 -1.24
N GLY A 107 -16.30 0.20 -1.27
CA GLY A 107 -17.17 1.32 -1.68
C GLY A 107 -17.75 2.09 -0.50
N SER A 108 -17.12 2.00 0.68
CA SER A 108 -17.54 2.78 1.85
C SER A 108 -17.31 4.29 1.69
N ALA A 109 -16.42 4.72 0.78
CA ALA A 109 -16.24 6.14 0.48
C ALA A 109 -17.47 6.73 -0.20
N GLU A 110 -18.06 6.01 -1.16
CA GLU A 110 -19.27 6.39 -1.87
C GLU A 110 -20.49 6.43 -0.93
N GLN A 111 -20.54 5.54 0.06
CA GLN A 111 -21.58 5.57 1.10
C GLN A 111 -21.45 6.77 2.04
N GLY A 112 -20.27 7.39 2.14
CA GLY A 112 -20.03 8.54 3.01
C GLY A 112 -20.38 8.25 4.48
N GLU A 113 -21.16 9.11 5.12
CA GLU A 113 -21.60 8.89 6.51
C GLU A 113 -22.48 7.66 6.67
N ALA A 114 -23.22 7.27 5.62
CA ALA A 114 -24.02 6.05 5.65
C ALA A 114 -23.15 4.78 5.71
N SER A 115 -21.84 4.85 5.47
CA SER A 115 -20.95 3.69 5.63
C SER A 115 -20.89 3.15 7.07
N GLY A 116 -21.15 4.00 8.06
CA GLY A 116 -20.94 3.67 9.48
C GLY A 116 -19.46 3.62 9.90
N ILE A 117 -18.51 3.89 9.00
CA ILE A 117 -17.09 4.05 9.33
C ILE A 117 -16.86 5.50 9.72
N GLU A 118 -16.64 5.76 11.02
CA GLU A 118 -16.50 7.11 11.57
C GLU A 118 -15.24 7.83 11.04
N ASP A 119 -14.10 7.14 11.02
CA ASP A 119 -12.86 7.68 10.49
C ASP A 119 -12.89 7.69 8.96
N LYS A 120 -13.13 8.88 8.40
CA LYS A 120 -13.21 9.12 6.95
C LYS A 120 -11.96 8.68 6.20
N SER A 121 -10.80 8.67 6.87
CA SER A 121 -9.54 8.24 6.27
C SER A 121 -9.48 6.72 6.00
N ARG A 122 -10.43 5.95 6.56
CA ARG A 122 -10.53 4.50 6.42
C ARG A 122 -11.64 4.05 5.48
N ARG A 123 -12.34 5.00 4.87
CA ARG A 123 -13.32 4.72 3.82
C ARG A 123 -12.58 4.52 2.49
N ALA A 124 -12.96 3.53 1.69
CA ALA A 124 -12.31 3.21 0.43
C ALA A 124 -13.28 3.34 -0.76
N GLU A 125 -12.78 3.90 -1.87
CA GLU A 125 -13.49 3.96 -3.16
C GLU A 125 -13.54 2.55 -3.77
N SER A 126 -14.60 2.25 -4.54
CA SER A 126 -14.69 1.00 -5.32
C SER A 126 -14.86 1.29 -6.79
N TYR A 127 -14.26 0.49 -7.67
CA TYR A 127 -14.59 0.49 -9.10
C TYR A 127 -16.05 0.13 -9.38
N LEU A 128 -16.68 -0.68 -8.53
CA LEU A 128 -18.07 -1.09 -8.71
C LEU A 128 -19.01 0.04 -8.27
N THR A 129 -19.91 0.42 -9.16
CA THR A 129 -20.93 1.44 -8.95
C THR A 129 -22.24 0.80 -8.46
N ASP A 130 -23.20 1.63 -8.05
CA ASP A 130 -24.51 1.17 -7.57
C ASP A 130 -25.39 0.55 -8.68
N ASP A 131 -25.12 0.85 -9.95
CA ASP A 131 -25.75 0.21 -11.11
C ASP A 131 -25.02 -1.06 -11.57
N LEU A 132 -24.05 -1.54 -10.77
CA LEU A 132 -23.25 -2.75 -11.02
C LEU A 132 -22.39 -2.68 -12.28
N THR A 133 -21.96 -1.47 -12.65
CA THR A 133 -20.97 -1.23 -13.71
C THR A 133 -19.61 -0.88 -13.12
N LEU A 134 -18.56 -0.89 -13.96
CA LEU A 134 -17.20 -0.54 -13.54
C LEU A 134 -16.86 0.87 -14.04
N ASP A 135 -16.51 1.76 -13.11
CA ASP A 135 -16.06 3.11 -13.40
C ASP A 135 -14.55 3.27 -13.20
N TRP A 136 -13.80 3.14 -14.29
CA TRP A 136 -12.34 3.26 -14.31
C TRP A 136 -11.83 4.65 -13.93
N THR A 137 -12.69 5.66 -13.82
CA THR A 137 -12.29 7.01 -13.38
C THR A 137 -12.12 7.11 -11.86
N ARG A 138 -12.64 6.15 -11.10
CA ARG A 138 -12.52 6.05 -9.63
C ARG A 138 -11.11 5.66 -9.17
N CYS A 139 -10.92 5.66 -7.86
CA CYS A 139 -9.67 5.31 -7.17
C CYS A 139 -8.48 6.18 -7.65
N LYS A 140 -8.74 7.47 -7.94
CA LYS A 140 -7.78 8.37 -8.62
C LYS A 140 -6.43 8.45 -7.92
N GLY A 141 -6.42 8.47 -6.58
CA GLY A 141 -5.16 8.53 -5.82
C GLY A 141 -4.37 7.23 -5.85
N GLN A 142 -5.06 6.09 -5.77
CA GLN A 142 -4.43 4.77 -5.89
C GLN A 142 -3.86 4.55 -7.29
N ARG A 143 -4.62 4.95 -8.33
CA ARG A 143 -4.17 4.94 -9.73
C ARG A 143 -2.89 5.76 -9.92
N TYR A 144 -2.76 6.90 -9.24
CA TYR A 144 -1.51 7.66 -9.26
C TYR A 144 -0.34 6.83 -8.72
N PHE A 145 -0.48 6.19 -7.55
CA PHE A 145 0.60 5.37 -6.98
C PHE A 145 0.92 4.14 -7.81
N LEU A 146 -0.08 3.48 -8.41
CA LEU A 146 0.15 2.40 -9.37
C LEU A 146 0.94 2.86 -10.58
N GLN A 147 0.59 4.02 -11.15
CA GLN A 147 1.32 4.60 -12.27
C GLN A 147 2.77 4.89 -11.90
N ARG A 148 3.02 5.47 -10.71
CA ARG A 148 4.37 5.74 -10.24
C ARG A 148 5.15 4.44 -9.98
N ALA A 149 4.54 3.44 -9.37
CA ALA A 149 5.17 2.13 -9.17
C ALA A 149 5.62 1.53 -10.52
N LYS A 150 4.75 1.56 -11.54
CA LYS A 150 5.07 1.12 -12.90
C LYS A 150 6.22 1.92 -13.52
N GLU A 151 6.18 3.25 -13.43
CA GLU A 151 7.22 4.13 -13.99
C GLU A 151 8.61 3.92 -13.36
N PHE A 152 8.66 3.57 -12.07
CA PHE A 152 9.90 3.24 -11.38
C PHE A 152 10.33 1.77 -11.52
N GLY A 153 9.59 0.96 -12.28
CA GLY A 153 9.96 -0.43 -12.55
C GLY A 153 9.60 -1.42 -11.44
N CYS A 154 8.63 -1.11 -10.59
CA CYS A 154 8.06 -2.07 -9.64
C CYS A 154 7.54 -3.30 -10.42
N GLN A 155 7.96 -4.49 -10.01
CA GLN A 155 7.82 -5.71 -10.79
C GLN A 155 6.53 -6.48 -10.47
N SER A 156 5.85 -6.11 -9.39
CA SER A 156 4.72 -6.88 -8.88
C SER A 156 3.65 -5.98 -8.27
N ILE A 157 2.47 -5.97 -8.88
CA ILE A 157 1.27 -5.38 -8.31
C ILE A 157 0.39 -6.51 -7.75
N VAL A 158 0.02 -6.38 -6.48
CA VAL A 158 -0.92 -7.27 -5.81
C VAL A 158 -2.23 -6.51 -5.62
N LEU A 159 -3.31 -6.99 -6.21
CA LEU A 159 -4.64 -6.47 -5.91
C LEU A 159 -5.17 -7.23 -4.71
N PHE A 160 -5.59 -6.54 -3.66
CA PHE A 160 -6.16 -7.20 -2.48
C PHE A 160 -7.45 -6.52 -2.04
N SER A 161 -8.26 -7.21 -1.24
CA SER A 161 -9.49 -6.61 -0.71
C SER A 161 -9.66 -6.91 0.78
N ASN A 162 -10.09 -5.89 1.53
CA ASN A 162 -10.52 -6.09 2.91
C ASN A 162 -11.94 -6.64 3.02
N THR A 163 -12.81 -6.31 2.06
CA THR A 163 -14.24 -6.63 2.09
C THR A 163 -14.82 -6.68 0.68
N PRO A 164 -15.80 -7.54 0.38
CA PRO A 164 -16.49 -7.49 -0.91
C PRO A 164 -17.14 -6.12 -1.16
N PRO A 165 -17.37 -5.73 -2.43
CA PRO A 165 -18.17 -4.54 -2.74
C PRO A 165 -19.48 -4.52 -1.97
N VAL A 166 -19.86 -3.36 -1.42
CA VAL A 166 -21.01 -3.22 -0.52
C VAL A 166 -22.32 -3.70 -1.16
N GLN A 167 -22.43 -3.64 -2.49
CA GLN A 167 -23.56 -4.16 -3.26
C GLN A 167 -23.72 -5.68 -3.12
N TYR A 168 -22.61 -6.39 -2.94
CA TYR A 168 -22.55 -7.85 -2.77
C TYR A 168 -22.63 -8.29 -1.31
N THR A 169 -22.39 -7.37 -0.37
CA THR A 169 -22.40 -7.71 1.06
C THR A 169 -23.81 -7.95 1.61
N SER A 170 -23.92 -8.80 2.63
CA SER A 170 -25.17 -9.18 3.29
C SER A 170 -25.81 -8.04 4.06
N ASN A 171 -25.01 -7.18 4.69
CA ASN A 171 -25.50 -5.99 5.42
C ASN A 171 -25.45 -4.68 4.61
N GLY A 172 -24.95 -4.72 3.37
CA GLY A 172 -24.78 -3.53 2.55
C GLY A 172 -23.72 -2.55 3.06
N LYS A 173 -22.74 -3.00 3.83
CA LYS A 173 -21.68 -2.18 4.45
C LYS A 173 -20.30 -2.80 4.21
N GLY A 174 -19.26 -1.97 4.31
CA GLY A 174 -17.88 -2.41 4.18
C GLY A 174 -17.36 -3.22 5.38
N PHE A 175 -18.02 -3.14 6.54
CA PHE A 175 -17.68 -3.90 7.75
C PHE A 175 -18.71 -5.03 7.99
N SER A 176 -18.36 -6.03 8.80
CA SER A 176 -19.17 -7.23 9.07
C SER A 176 -19.58 -7.36 10.53
N ASN A 177 -20.88 -7.43 10.79
CA ASN A 177 -21.42 -7.82 12.11
C ASN A 177 -21.63 -9.35 12.25
N SER A 178 -21.15 -10.14 11.28
CA SER A 178 -21.31 -11.60 11.26
C SER A 178 -20.20 -12.36 12.00
N GLY A 179 -19.20 -11.65 12.56
CA GLY A 179 -18.09 -12.27 13.25
C GLY A 179 -17.15 -13.00 12.28
N GLY A 180 -16.92 -14.30 12.50
CA GLY A 180 -15.94 -15.10 11.75
C GLY A 180 -16.44 -15.72 10.44
N ILE A 181 -17.62 -15.34 9.96
CA ILE A 181 -18.18 -15.79 8.66
C ILE A 181 -18.24 -14.62 7.68
N SER A 182 -18.34 -14.96 6.40
CA SER A 182 -18.35 -13.96 5.33
C SER A 182 -19.51 -12.98 5.42
N ASN A 183 -19.23 -11.71 5.15
CA ASN A 183 -20.23 -10.70 4.86
C ASN A 183 -20.66 -10.73 3.39
N LEU A 184 -20.22 -11.70 2.59
CA LEU A 184 -20.66 -11.87 1.20
C LEU A 184 -22.00 -12.62 1.13
N LYS A 185 -22.95 -12.13 0.33
CA LYS A 185 -24.17 -12.87 0.02
C LYS A 185 -23.83 -14.19 -0.68
N ASP A 186 -24.54 -15.26 -0.34
CA ASP A 186 -24.27 -16.61 -0.85
C ASP A 186 -24.32 -16.67 -2.37
N GLU A 187 -25.19 -15.91 -3.02
CA GLU A 187 -25.33 -15.85 -4.47
C GLU A 187 -24.28 -14.97 -5.17
N ARG A 188 -23.38 -14.29 -4.44
CA ARG A 188 -22.45 -13.27 -4.98
C ARG A 188 -20.97 -13.67 -4.99
N TYR A 189 -20.64 -14.92 -4.69
CA TYR A 189 -19.26 -15.43 -4.78
C TYR A 189 -18.66 -15.30 -6.19
N THR A 190 -19.40 -15.75 -7.20
CA THR A 190 -18.97 -15.60 -8.61
C THR A 190 -18.86 -14.14 -9.04
N ASP A 191 -19.77 -13.28 -8.57
CA ASP A 191 -19.74 -11.84 -8.91
C ASP A 191 -18.53 -11.13 -8.29
N PHE A 192 -18.20 -11.44 -7.02
CA PHE A 192 -17.04 -10.86 -6.37
C PHE A 192 -15.72 -11.33 -7.03
N ALA A 193 -15.61 -12.63 -7.33
CA ALA A 193 -14.49 -13.18 -8.08
C ALA A 193 -14.33 -12.51 -9.47
N ARG A 194 -15.44 -12.34 -10.20
CA ARG A 194 -15.45 -11.65 -11.50
C ARG A 194 -15.02 -10.20 -11.37
N TYR A 195 -15.52 -9.47 -10.38
CA TYR A 195 -15.12 -8.09 -10.11
C TYR A 195 -13.60 -7.97 -9.94
N MET A 196 -12.98 -8.80 -9.09
CA MET A 196 -11.53 -8.74 -8.87
C MET A 196 -10.75 -9.10 -10.15
N SER A 197 -11.22 -10.12 -10.88
CA SER A 197 -10.62 -10.52 -12.16
C SER A 197 -10.75 -9.44 -13.24
N ASP A 198 -11.87 -8.73 -13.32
CA ASP A 198 -12.10 -7.66 -14.31
C ASP A 198 -11.21 -6.45 -14.02
N VAL A 199 -11.04 -6.07 -12.75
CA VAL A 199 -10.09 -5.02 -12.36
C VAL A 199 -8.66 -5.45 -12.67
N ALA A 200 -8.29 -6.70 -12.39
CA ALA A 200 -6.98 -7.25 -12.77
C ALA A 200 -6.75 -7.20 -14.29
N LYS A 201 -7.75 -7.63 -15.07
CA LYS A 201 -7.71 -7.59 -16.54
C LYS A 201 -7.51 -6.19 -17.08
N TYR A 202 -8.23 -5.21 -16.52
CA TYR A 202 -8.06 -3.80 -16.89
C TYR A 202 -6.60 -3.36 -16.73
N TYR A 203 -6.00 -3.62 -15.57
CA TYR A 203 -4.62 -3.22 -15.31
C TYR A 203 -3.59 -4.01 -16.12
N VAL A 204 -3.80 -5.30 -16.37
CA VAL A 204 -2.92 -6.07 -17.27
C VAL A 204 -2.97 -5.50 -18.69
N ASN A 205 -4.15 -5.16 -19.21
CA ASN A 205 -4.30 -4.57 -20.54
C ASN A 205 -3.64 -3.19 -20.66
N GLU A 206 -3.65 -2.42 -19.56
CA GLU A 206 -2.93 -1.14 -19.47
C GLU A 206 -1.41 -1.33 -19.22
N GLY A 207 -0.92 -2.57 -19.19
CA GLY A 207 0.49 -2.92 -19.08
C GLY A 207 1.07 -2.78 -17.67
N TYR A 208 0.25 -2.89 -16.63
CA TYR A 208 0.75 -3.00 -15.25
C TYR A 208 1.12 -4.46 -14.94
N PRO A 209 2.18 -4.72 -14.18
CA PRO A 209 2.60 -6.08 -13.83
C PRO A 209 1.76 -6.61 -12.65
N VAL A 210 0.47 -6.83 -12.87
CA VAL A 210 -0.38 -7.49 -11.89
C VAL A 210 0.00 -8.96 -11.82
N THR A 211 0.49 -9.39 -10.67
CA THR A 211 1.01 -10.75 -10.46
C THR A 211 0.11 -11.58 -9.56
N HIS A 212 -0.56 -10.93 -8.59
CA HIS A 212 -1.40 -11.63 -7.62
C HIS A 212 -2.73 -10.92 -7.34
N ILE A 213 -3.73 -11.72 -6.99
CA ILE A 213 -4.96 -11.26 -6.34
C ILE A 213 -5.05 -11.92 -4.95
N SER A 214 -5.26 -11.12 -3.90
CA SER A 214 -5.50 -11.60 -2.53
C SER A 214 -6.90 -11.21 -2.05
N PRO A 215 -7.89 -12.11 -2.14
CA PRO A 215 -9.31 -11.74 -2.01
C PRO A 215 -9.79 -11.57 -0.56
N VAL A 216 -8.97 -11.93 0.43
CA VAL A 216 -9.36 -12.01 1.84
C VAL A 216 -8.28 -11.38 2.72
N ASN A 217 -8.69 -10.52 3.66
CA ASN A 217 -7.80 -9.92 4.66
C ASN A 217 -8.16 -10.39 6.07
N GLU A 218 -7.18 -10.96 6.78
CA GLU A 218 -7.26 -11.39 8.18
C GLU A 218 -8.64 -11.98 8.59
N PRO A 219 -8.99 -13.14 8.01
CA PRO A 219 -10.34 -13.70 8.10
C PRO A 219 -10.79 -14.07 9.53
N GLN A 220 -9.84 -14.14 10.47
CA GLN A 220 -10.07 -14.48 11.86
C GLN A 220 -10.68 -13.35 12.70
N TYR A 221 -10.57 -12.09 12.26
CA TYR A 221 -11.01 -10.94 13.06
C TYR A 221 -12.52 -10.70 12.98
N LYS A 222 -13.06 -10.15 14.07
CA LYS A 222 -14.43 -9.62 14.11
C LYS A 222 -14.39 -8.20 13.56
N TRP A 223 -14.80 -8.05 12.32
CA TRP A 223 -14.76 -6.78 11.58
C TRP A 223 -16.01 -5.92 11.82
N ASP A 224 -16.39 -5.68 13.08
CA ASP A 224 -17.69 -5.09 13.41
C ASP A 224 -17.78 -3.56 13.26
N SER A 225 -16.64 -2.88 13.15
CA SER A 225 -16.56 -1.41 13.11
C SER A 225 -15.16 -0.92 12.72
N GLY A 226 -15.01 0.40 12.57
CA GLY A 226 -13.70 1.08 12.50
C GLY A 226 -12.95 1.00 11.18
N GLN A 227 -13.19 -0.02 10.33
CA GLN A 227 -12.66 -0.12 8.97
C GLN A 227 -13.46 -1.11 8.11
N GLU A 228 -13.21 -1.13 6.80
CA GLU A 228 -13.66 -2.22 5.94
C GLU A 228 -13.05 -3.57 6.35
N GLY A 229 -13.84 -4.63 6.35
CA GLY A 229 -13.42 -5.97 6.74
C GLY A 229 -14.56 -7.00 6.69
N SER A 230 -14.20 -8.27 6.48
CA SER A 230 -15.10 -9.42 6.57
C SER A 230 -14.39 -10.61 7.20
N GLY A 231 -15.05 -11.31 8.13
CA GLY A 231 -14.58 -12.61 8.59
C GLY A 231 -14.74 -13.66 7.50
N TRP A 232 -14.01 -14.77 7.57
CA TRP A 232 -14.19 -15.90 6.66
C TRP A 232 -13.81 -17.21 7.34
N THR A 233 -14.59 -18.25 7.08
CA THR A 233 -14.21 -19.64 7.37
C THR A 233 -13.34 -20.20 6.25
N ASN A 234 -12.60 -21.28 6.54
CA ASN A 234 -11.79 -21.95 5.52
C ASN A 234 -12.60 -22.44 4.32
N ASP A 235 -13.85 -22.89 4.54
CA ASP A 235 -14.72 -23.35 3.46
C ASP A 235 -15.17 -22.19 2.56
N GLU A 236 -15.48 -21.03 3.14
CA GLU A 236 -15.82 -19.82 2.40
C GLU A 236 -14.61 -19.28 1.61
N VAL A 237 -13.42 -19.27 2.22
CA VAL A 237 -12.17 -18.92 1.52
C VAL A 237 -11.92 -19.89 0.36
N ALA A 238 -12.02 -21.20 0.59
CA ALA A 238 -11.83 -22.20 -0.46
C ALA A 238 -12.86 -22.08 -1.59
N ARG A 239 -14.10 -21.73 -1.27
CA ARG A 239 -15.14 -21.43 -2.26
C ARG A 239 -14.75 -20.22 -3.11
N LEU A 240 -14.38 -19.11 -2.47
CA LEU A 240 -14.01 -17.87 -3.17
C LEU A 240 -12.78 -18.06 -4.07
N ILE A 241 -11.78 -18.81 -3.62
CA ILE A 241 -10.58 -19.10 -4.41
C ILE A 241 -10.93 -19.87 -5.69
N ARG A 242 -11.83 -20.87 -5.63
CA ARG A 242 -12.25 -21.62 -6.83
C ARG A 242 -13.02 -20.75 -7.84
N GLU A 243 -13.86 -19.84 -7.35
CA GLU A 243 -14.57 -18.88 -8.19
C GLU A 243 -13.59 -17.89 -8.83
N LEU A 244 -12.59 -17.43 -8.08
CA LEU A 244 -11.56 -16.52 -8.57
C LEU A 244 -10.65 -17.20 -9.60
N ASP A 245 -10.23 -18.44 -9.37
CA ASP A 245 -9.47 -19.25 -10.34
C ASP A 245 -10.23 -19.40 -11.67
N THR A 246 -11.53 -19.70 -11.58
CA THR A 246 -12.42 -19.79 -12.75
C THR A 246 -12.50 -18.44 -13.48
N ALA A 247 -12.64 -17.33 -12.76
CA ALA A 247 -12.72 -16.00 -13.33
C ALA A 247 -11.42 -15.57 -14.03
N ILE A 248 -10.26 -15.77 -13.38
CA ILE A 248 -8.92 -15.48 -13.92
C ILE A 248 -8.67 -16.30 -15.19
N THR A 249 -8.93 -17.61 -15.13
CA THR A 249 -8.75 -18.52 -16.28
C THR A 249 -9.65 -18.13 -17.45
N SER A 250 -10.93 -17.85 -17.18
CA SER A 250 -11.90 -17.42 -18.20
C SER A 250 -11.53 -16.07 -18.82
N ALA A 251 -10.88 -15.20 -18.04
CA ALA A 251 -10.41 -13.90 -18.51
C ALA A 251 -9.13 -14.00 -19.37
N GLY A 252 -8.46 -15.15 -19.42
CA GLY A 252 -7.20 -15.39 -20.12
C GLY A 252 -5.99 -14.79 -19.40
N LEU A 253 -6.08 -14.63 -18.08
CA LEU A 253 -5.04 -14.03 -17.24
C LEU A 253 -4.10 -15.11 -16.68
N SER A 254 -2.82 -14.76 -16.56
CA SER A 254 -1.80 -15.57 -15.87
C SER A 254 -1.41 -14.85 -14.58
N ILE A 255 -2.27 -14.95 -13.57
CA ILE A 255 -2.16 -14.26 -12.29
C ILE A 255 -2.37 -15.29 -11.17
N ASP A 256 -1.56 -15.21 -10.12
CA ASP A 256 -1.64 -16.12 -8.98
C ASP A 256 -2.65 -15.62 -7.93
N ILE A 257 -3.18 -16.53 -7.12
CA ILE A 257 -4.05 -16.21 -5.97
C ILE A 257 -3.23 -16.34 -4.69
N LEU A 258 -3.26 -15.32 -3.83
CA LEU A 258 -2.55 -15.25 -2.54
C LEU A 258 -3.49 -15.39 -1.34
#